data_AF-N9P274-F1
#
_entry.id   AF-N9P274-F1
#
_cell.length_a   1.000
_cell.length_b   1.000
_cell.length_c   1.000
_cell.angle_alpha   90.00
_cell.angle_beta   90.00
_cell.angle_gamma   90.00
#
_symmetry.space_group_name_H-M   'P 1'
#
loop_
_entity.id
_entity.type
_entity.pdbx_description
1 polymer ?
#
loop_
_entity_poly.entity_id
_entity_poly.type
_entity_poly.pdbx_seq_one_letter_code
_entity_poly.pdbx_strand_id
1 'polypeptide(L)'
;MLDRIQQGYEQLVRFSEDISHELRTPLNNLMGQTQIALSKSRSRDELENLLYSHLEEYERLPQMIENMLFIARVEHGHYQIEKQTLELSQIIEDLLAYFEFMAEEKICLFIRIFRLN
;
A
#
# COMPACT_ATOMS: atom_id res chain seq x y z
N MET A 1 -5.80 -0.06 35.56
CA MET A 1 -6.59 0.85 34.68
C MET A 1 -5.68 1.90 34.06
N LEU A 2 -4.76 2.50 34.83
CA LEU A 2 -3.65 3.30 34.30
C LEU A 2 -2.77 2.51 33.30
N ASP A 3 -2.48 1.23 33.59
CA ASP A 3 -1.67 0.40 32.69
C ASP A 3 -2.27 0.19 31.29
N ARG A 4 -3.61 0.13 31.17
CA ARG A 4 -4.27 0.05 29.85
C ARG A 4 -4.15 1.35 29.06
N ILE A 5 -4.21 2.50 29.74
CA ILE A 5 -4.04 3.82 29.11
C ILE A 5 -2.58 4.01 28.69
N GLN A 6 -1.64 3.65 29.57
CA GLN A 6 -0.20 3.65 29.31
C GLN A 6 0.14 2.81 28.07
N GLN A 7 -0.36 1.58 28.01
CA GLN A 7 -0.15 0.68 26.86
C GLN A 7 -0.72 1.25 25.55
N GLY A 8 -1.94 1.80 25.59
CA GLY A 8 -2.55 2.43 24.40
C GLY A 8 -1.76 3.66 23.93
N TYR A 9 -1.23 4.46 24.86
CA TYR A 9 -0.41 5.61 24.55
C TYR A 9 0.93 5.22 23.92
N GLU A 10 1.63 4.26 24.51
CA GLU A 10 2.90 3.75 23.95
C GLU A 10 2.71 3.18 22.54
N GLN A 11 1.57 2.55 22.26
CA GLN A 11 1.28 2.04 20.93
C GLN A 11 1.00 3.15 19.92
N LEU A 12 0.27 4.19 20.32
CA LEU A 12 0.05 5.37 19.48
C LEU A 12 1.38 6.06 19.12
N VAL A 13 2.29 6.14 20.09
CA VAL A 13 3.63 6.71 19.86
C VAL A 13 4.39 5.86 18.83
N ARG A 14 4.47 4.53 19.03
CA ARG A 14 5.12 3.63 18.06
C ARG A 14 4.52 3.73 16.66
N PHE A 15 3.19 3.71 16.56
CA PHE A 15 2.47 3.87 15.30
C PHE A 15 2.79 5.20 14.60
N SER A 16 2.85 6.30 15.37
CA SER A 16 3.20 7.62 14.84
C SER A 16 4.66 7.67 14.37
N GLU A 17 5.57 6.98 15.04
CA GLU A 17 6.97 6.84 14.62
C GLU A 17 7.04 6.07 13.29
N ASP A 18 6.37 4.92 13.21
CA ASP A 18 6.35 4.07 12.02
C ASP A 18 5.82 4.82 10.78
N ILE A 19 4.67 5.50 10.91
CA ILE A 19 4.15 6.36 9.83
C ILE A 19 5.17 7.42 9.44
N SER A 20 5.76 8.10 10.42
CA SER A 20 6.68 9.20 10.16
C SER A 20 7.93 8.73 9.41
N HIS A 21 8.43 7.53 9.73
CA HIS A 21 9.58 6.93 9.04
C HIS A 21 9.23 6.55 7.61
N GLU A 22 8.11 5.88 7.42
CA GLU A 22 7.68 5.35 6.15
C GLU A 22 7.24 6.45 5.16
N LEU A 23 6.62 7.54 5.64
CA LEU A 23 6.28 8.70 4.81
C LEU A 23 7.49 9.58 4.45
N ARG A 24 8.55 9.56 5.26
CA ARG A 24 9.73 10.43 5.04
C ARG A 24 10.40 10.13 3.71
N THR A 25 10.50 8.86 3.34
CA THR A 25 11.15 8.43 2.09
C THR A 25 10.45 8.95 0.83
N PRO A 26 9.15 8.69 0.59
CA PRO A 26 8.46 9.18 -0.60
C PRO A 26 8.39 10.72 -0.63
N LEU A 27 8.19 11.38 0.52
CA LEU A 27 8.20 12.84 0.60
C LEU A 27 9.56 13.45 0.26
N ASN A 28 10.65 12.86 0.76
CA ASN A 28 12.00 13.31 0.41
C ASN A 28 12.32 13.08 -1.07
N ASN A 29 11.83 11.99 -1.65
CA ASN A 29 11.99 11.72 -3.08
C ASN A 29 11.27 12.79 -3.93
N LEU A 30 9.98 13.03 -3.66
CA LEU A 30 9.19 14.10 -4.29
C LEU A 30 9.88 15.47 -4.16
N MET A 31 10.33 15.80 -2.94
CA MET A 31 11.02 17.06 -2.67
C MET A 31 12.33 17.19 -3.47
N GLY A 32 13.16 16.15 -3.45
CA GLY A 32 14.44 16.13 -4.16
C GLY A 32 14.25 16.23 -5.67
N GLN A 33 13.33 15.45 -6.25
CA GLN A 33 13.01 15.51 -7.66
C GLN A 33 12.50 16.90 -8.07
N THR A 34 11.64 17.51 -7.25
CA THR A 34 11.15 18.88 -7.45
C THR A 34 12.29 19.90 -7.42
N GLN A 35 13.19 19.82 -6.42
CA GLN A 35 14.34 20.71 -6.32
C GLN A 35 15.25 20.61 -7.54
N ILE A 36 15.55 19.39 -7.99
CA ILE A 36 16.38 19.18 -9.19
C ILE A 36 15.67 19.74 -10.43
N ALA A 37 14.35 19.56 -10.54
CA ALA A 37 13.56 20.10 -11.65
C ALA A 37 13.57 21.64 -11.68
N LEU A 38 13.55 22.29 -10.53
CA LEU A 38 13.65 23.75 -10.42
C LEU A 38 15.07 24.29 -10.63
N SER A 39 16.11 23.47 -10.42
CA SER A 39 17.51 23.91 -10.50
C SER A 39 18.05 24.12 -11.91
N LYS A 40 17.42 23.53 -12.94
CA LYS A 40 17.89 23.54 -14.33
C LYS A 40 16.71 23.58 -15.29
N SER A 41 16.90 24.20 -16.45
CA SER A 41 15.91 24.14 -17.53
C SER A 41 15.80 22.72 -18.06
N ARG A 42 14.57 22.26 -18.31
CA ARG A 42 14.23 20.92 -18.82
C ARG A 42 13.29 21.02 -20.00
N SER A 43 13.30 19.99 -20.83
CA SER A 43 12.30 19.84 -21.90
C SER A 43 10.91 19.62 -21.32
N ARG A 44 9.87 19.87 -22.14
CA ARG A 44 8.48 19.58 -21.77
C ARG A 44 8.31 18.09 -21.41
N ASP A 45 8.85 17.20 -22.24
CA ASP A 45 8.70 15.75 -22.06
C ASP A 45 9.32 15.26 -20.75
N GLU A 46 10.47 15.82 -20.34
CA GLU A 46 11.09 15.51 -19.05
C GLU A 46 10.25 16.00 -17.86
N LEU A 47 9.60 17.15 -17.99
CA LEU A 47 8.70 17.67 -16.95
C LEU A 47 7.42 16.85 -16.86
N GLU A 48 6.86 16.45 -17.99
CA GLU A 48 5.65 15.63 -18.04
C GLU A 48 5.89 14.26 -17.41
N ASN A 49 7.00 13.58 -17.77
CA ASN A 49 7.40 12.32 -17.14
C ASN A 49 7.64 12.46 -15.63
N LEU A 50 8.25 13.57 -15.19
CA LEU A 50 8.43 13.86 -13.77
C LEU A 50 7.08 13.99 -13.04
N LEU A 51 6.12 14.70 -13.65
CA LEU A 51 4.79 14.87 -13.07
C LEU A 51 4.02 13.56 -12.99
N TYR A 52 4.16 12.67 -13.98
CA TYR A 52 3.62 11.31 -13.88
C TYR A 52 4.27 10.52 -12.74
N SER A 53 5.60 10.59 -12.58
CA SER A 53 6.26 9.95 -11.43
C SER A 53 5.79 10.53 -10.09
N HIS A 54 5.55 11.83 -10.01
CA HIS A 54 4.99 12.44 -8.80
C HIS A 54 3.55 11.97 -8.54
N LEU A 55 2.73 11.87 -9.59
CA LEU A 55 1.35 11.39 -9.47
C LEU A 55 1.30 9.97 -8.91
N GLU A 56 2.14 9.06 -9.40
CA GLU A 56 2.22 7.70 -8.86
C GLU A 56 2.56 7.69 -7.36
N GLU A 57 3.49 8.54 -6.91
CA GLU A 57 3.82 8.65 -5.49
C GLU A 57 2.66 9.25 -4.68
N TYR A 58 1.95 10.25 -5.21
CA TYR A 58 0.77 10.81 -4.57
C TYR A 58 -0.38 9.80 -4.45
N GLU A 59 -0.54 8.90 -5.42
CA GLU A 59 -1.54 7.82 -5.37
C GLU A 59 -1.14 6.71 -4.38
N ARG A 60 0.16 6.45 -4.21
CA ARG A 60 0.67 5.47 -3.24
C ARG A 60 0.55 5.91 -1.79
N LEU A 61 0.77 7.20 -1.49
CA LEU A 61 0.77 7.72 -0.13
C LEU A 61 -0.53 7.39 0.66
N PRO A 62 -1.74 7.63 0.13
CA PRO A 62 -2.99 7.24 0.78
C PRO A 62 -3.08 5.74 1.07
N GLN A 63 -2.74 4.89 0.09
CA GLN A 63 -2.78 3.45 0.27
C GLN A 63 -1.85 2.98 1.40
N MET A 64 -0.69 3.61 1.51
CA MET A 64 0.29 3.32 2.56
C MET A 64 -0.26 3.67 3.95
N ILE A 65 -0.88 4.86 4.07
CA ILE A 65 -1.54 5.31 5.32
C ILE A 65 -2.70 4.37 5.68
N GLU A 66 -3.53 3.99 4.71
CA GLU A 66 -4.64 3.06 4.93
C GLU A 66 -4.17 1.69 5.41
N ASN A 67 -3.11 1.15 4.81
CA ASN A 67 -2.52 -0.13 5.21
C ASN A 67 -1.97 -0.08 6.64
N MET A 68 -1.30 1.00 7.02
CA MET A 68 -0.80 1.18 8.39
C MET A 68 -1.95 1.30 9.40
N LEU A 69 -2.98 2.10 9.08
CA LEU A 69 -4.18 2.21 9.92
C LEU A 69 -4.92 0.87 10.04
N PHE A 70 -4.93 0.07 8.98
CA PHE A 70 -5.49 -1.27 9.00
C PHE A 70 -4.71 -2.18 9.96
N ILE A 71 -3.38 -2.24 9.85
CA ILE A 71 -2.54 -3.04 10.75
C ILE A 71 -2.76 -2.63 12.21
N ALA A 72 -2.72 -1.32 12.50
CA ALA A 72 -2.95 -0.81 13.84
C ALA A 72 -4.32 -1.24 14.40
N ARG A 73 -5.39 -1.25 13.58
CA ARG A 73 -6.72 -1.73 14.00
C ARG A 73 -6.77 -3.23 14.26
N VAL A 74 -6.05 -4.03 13.47
CA VAL A 74 -6.04 -5.49 13.56
C VAL A 74 -5.26 -5.97 14.79
N GLU A 75 -4.10 -5.39 15.09
CA GLU A 75 -3.27 -5.76 16.25
C GLU A 75 -3.99 -5.59 17.59
N HIS A 76 -5.00 -4.72 17.66
CA HIS A 76 -5.74 -4.42 18.89
C HIS A 76 -6.99 -5.26 19.12
N GLY A 77 -7.22 -6.33 18.33
CA GLY A 77 -8.20 -7.37 18.67
C GLY A 77 -9.67 -6.95 18.63
N HIS A 78 -9.99 -5.81 18.00
CA HIS A 78 -11.37 -5.34 17.79
C HIS A 78 -11.88 -5.56 16.37
N TYR A 79 -11.08 -6.20 15.50
CA TYR A 79 -11.59 -6.68 14.22
C TYR A 79 -12.43 -7.94 14.46
N GLN A 80 -13.74 -7.78 14.60
CA GLN A 80 -14.65 -8.92 14.56
C GLN A 80 -14.65 -9.45 13.12
N ILE A 81 -13.92 -10.54 12.90
CA ILE A 81 -13.97 -11.27 11.64
C ILE A 81 -15.39 -11.84 11.53
N GLU A 82 -16.19 -11.26 10.65
CA GLU A 82 -17.47 -11.85 10.26
C GLU A 82 -17.18 -13.13 9.46
N LYS A 83 -17.39 -14.27 10.11
CA LYS A 83 -17.27 -15.57 9.46
C LYS A 83 -18.52 -15.80 8.62
N GLN A 84 -18.34 -15.89 7.31
CA GLN A 84 -19.39 -16.29 6.38
C GLN A 84 -18.93 -17.49 5.55
N THR A 85 -19.88 -18.27 5.07
CA THR A 85 -19.59 -19.30 4.06
C THR A 85 -19.21 -18.62 2.76
N LEU A 86 -18.05 -18.99 2.23
CA LEU A 86 -17.50 -18.42 1.00
C LEU A 86 -17.43 -19.50 -0.06
N GLU A 87 -17.75 -19.13 -1.30
CA GLU A 87 -17.55 -19.98 -2.47
C GLU A 87 -16.12 -19.77 -2.96
N LEU A 88 -15.21 -20.63 -2.51
CA LEU A 88 -13.77 -20.53 -2.77
C LEU A 88 -13.45 -20.57 -4.26
N SER A 89 -14.25 -21.27 -5.07
CA SER A 89 -14.08 -21.36 -6.51
C SER A 89 -14.18 -19.97 -7.13
N GLN A 90 -15.27 -19.24 -6.88
CA GLN A 90 -15.54 -17.91 -7.41
C GLN A 90 -14.47 -16.90 -6.99
N ILE A 91 -14.07 -16.91 -5.72
CA ILE A 91 -13.03 -16.00 -5.23
C ILE A 91 -11.71 -16.22 -5.98
N ILE A 92 -11.35 -17.49 -6.23
CA ILE A 92 -10.13 -17.81 -6.98
C ILE A 92 -10.29 -17.40 -8.45
N GLU A 93 -11.47 -17.55 -9.06
CA GLU A 93 -11.72 -17.08 -10.43
C GLU A 93 -11.61 -15.57 -10.56
N ASP A 94 -12.23 -14.82 -9.65
CA ASP A 94 -12.16 -13.35 -9.62
C ASP A 94 -10.72 -12.87 -9.44
N LEU A 95 -9.95 -13.53 -8.57
CA LEU A 95 -8.54 -13.24 -8.34
C LEU A 95 -7.70 -13.54 -9.59
N LEU A 96 -7.93 -14.68 -10.25
CA LEU A 96 -7.23 -15.05 -11.48
C LEU A 96 -7.53 -14.07 -12.60
N ALA A 97 -8.79 -13.69 -12.81
CA ALA A 97 -9.18 -12.71 -13.82
C ALA A 97 -8.54 -11.34 -13.57
N TYR A 98 -8.48 -10.91 -12.31
CA TYR A 98 -7.81 -9.67 -11.93
C TYR A 98 -6.31 -9.69 -12.28
N PHE A 99 -5.62 -10.80 -12.00
CA PHE A 99 -4.19 -10.93 -12.28
C PHE A 99 -3.85 -11.35 -13.71
N GLU A 100 -4.80 -11.81 -14.51
CA GLU A 100 -4.59 -12.23 -15.90
C GLU A 100 -4.01 -11.08 -16.75
N PHE A 101 -4.53 -9.87 -16.59
CA PHE A 101 -4.00 -8.67 -17.24
C PHE A 101 -2.54 -8.38 -16.88
N MET A 102 -2.16 -8.59 -15.62
CA MET A 102 -0.78 -8.43 -15.16
C MET A 102 0.14 -9.59 -15.59
N ALA A 103 -0.43 -10.76 -15.85
CA ALA A 103 0.29 -11.97 -16.26
C ALA A 103 0.68 -11.93 -17.74
N GLU A 104 -0.20 -11.39 -18.59
CA GLU A 104 0.09 -11.14 -20.01
C GLU A 104 1.29 -10.20 -20.18
N GLU A 105 1.40 -9.19 -19.31
CA GLU A 105 2.52 -8.23 -19.33
C GLU A 105 3.88 -8.85 -18.92
N LYS A 106 3.87 -9.94 -18.15
CA LYS A 106 5.08 -10.57 -17.58
C LYS A 106 5.42 -11.97 -18.10
N ILE A 107 4.65 -12.53 -19.04
CA ILE A 107 4.85 -13.89 -19.57
C ILE A 107 4.88 -14.94 -18.44
N CYS A 108 3.90 -14.89 -17.53
CA CYS A 108 3.75 -15.87 -16.45
C CYS A 108 2.58 -16.84 -16.72
N LEU A 109 2.82 -18.14 -16.57
CA LEU A 109 1.81 -19.20 -16.69
C LEU A 109 1.17 -19.50 -15.33
N PHE A 110 -0.14 -19.24 -15.20
CA PHE A 110 -0.92 -19.69 -14.04
C PHE A 110 -1.30 -21.17 -14.23
N ILE A 111 -0.74 -22.06 -13.40
CA ILE A 111 -1.10 -23.49 -13.40
C ILE A 111 -2.19 -23.73 -12.35
N ARG A 112 -3.40 -24.07 -12.81
CA ARG A 112 -4.52 -24.50 -11.94
C ARG A 112 -4.28 -25.93 -11.44
N ILE A 113 -3.87 -26.10 -10.18
CA ILE A 113 -3.86 -27.41 -9.50
C ILE A 113 -4.94 -27.39 -8.42
N PHE A 114 -6.16 -27.81 -8.78
CA PHE A 114 -7.22 -28.06 -7.81
C PHE A 114 -7.20 -29.54 -7.40
N ARG A 115 -6.79 -29.84 -6.16
CA ARG A 115 -7.10 -31.11 -5.51
C ARG A 115 -8.25 -30.87 -4.53
N LEU A 116 -9.47 -31.21 -4.95
CA LEU A 116 -10.61 -31.38 -4.05
C LEU A 116 -10.52 -32.77 -3.41
N ASN A 117 -10.57 -32.83 -2.08
CA ASN A 117 -10.91 -34.03 -1.30
C ASN A 117 -12.31 -33.84 -0.76
#